data_AF-A0A359LVU0-F1
#
_entry.id   AF-A0A359LVU0-F1
#
_cell.length_a   1.000
_cell.length_b   1.000
_cell.length_c   1.000
_cell.angle_alpha   90.00
_cell.angle_beta   90.00
_cell.angle_gamma   90.00
#
_symmetry.space_group_name_H-M   'P 1'
#
loop_
_entity.id
_entity.type
_entity.pdbx_description
1 polymer ?
#
loop_
_entity_poly.entity_id
_entity_poly.type
_entity_poly.pdbx_seq_one_letter_code
_entity_poly.pdbx_strand_id
1 'polypeptide(L)'
;MFPLKVLHVIPSLGPVRGGPSFVIRSLAEGLNAAGVEVQVAATDDNGPGRLPVELGRPVEERGVTYWYFPRQTSFYQASAPLSGWLWRQVAKFDLVHIHALFSFAPVAAGLICRARGVPYIVRPL
;
A
#
# COMPACT_ATOMS: atom_id res chain seq x y z
N MET A 1 -7.88 -1.14 -24.99
CA MET A 1 -8.28 -0.63 -23.66
C MET A 1 -7.00 -0.60 -22.83
N PHE A 2 -6.66 0.53 -22.20
CA PHE A 2 -5.49 0.58 -21.31
C PHE A 2 -5.79 -0.26 -20.05
N PRO A 3 -4.81 -0.97 -19.47
CA PRO A 3 -5.02 -1.76 -18.27
C PRO A 3 -5.44 -0.85 -17.11
N LEU A 4 -6.40 -1.29 -16.31
CA LEU A 4 -6.83 -0.60 -15.08
C LEU A 4 -5.65 -0.53 -14.11
N LYS A 5 -5.34 0.66 -13.56
CA LYS A 5 -4.25 0.87 -12.60
C LYS A 5 -4.80 0.93 -11.18
N VAL A 6 -4.41 -0.03 -10.35
CA VAL A 6 -4.86 -0.13 -8.95
C VAL A 6 -3.68 -0.01 -8.00
N LEU A 7 -3.78 0.93 -7.06
CA LEU A 7 -2.86 1.04 -5.94
C LEU A 7 -3.47 0.40 -4.70
N HIS A 8 -2.80 -0.61 -4.15
CA HIS A 8 -3.10 -1.11 -2.83
C HIS A 8 -2.29 -0.34 -1.78
N VAL A 9 -2.94 0.09 -0.69
CA VAL A 9 -2.25 0.71 0.46
C VAL A 9 -2.52 -0.11 1.71
N ILE A 10 -1.46 -0.59 2.36
CA ILE A 10 -1.54 -1.41 3.56
C ILE A 10 -0.49 -0.92 4.57
N PRO A 11 -0.76 -0.89 5.90
CA PRO A 11 0.23 -0.44 6.87
C PRO A 11 1.50 -1.29 6.89
N SER A 12 1.43 -2.59 6.62
CA SER A 12 2.56 -3.51 6.74
C SER A 12 2.42 -4.74 5.86
N LEU A 13 3.54 -5.19 5.30
CA LEU A 13 3.72 -6.49 4.65
C LEU A 13 4.52 -7.47 5.53
N GLY A 14 4.71 -7.15 6.80
CA GLY A 14 5.45 -7.93 7.77
C GLY A 14 4.71 -9.21 8.17
N PRO A 15 5.35 -10.40 8.11
CA PRO A 15 4.71 -11.67 8.48
C PRO A 15 4.09 -11.65 9.89
N VAL A 16 4.70 -10.91 10.81
CA VAL A 16 4.25 -10.79 12.21
C VAL A 16 2.88 -10.10 12.35
N ARG A 17 2.41 -9.39 11.32
CA ARG A 17 1.09 -8.75 11.30
C ARG A 17 -0.03 -9.68 10.81
N GLY A 18 0.30 -10.93 10.49
CA GLY A 18 -0.66 -12.00 10.25
C GLY A 18 -1.26 -11.98 8.85
N GLY A 19 -2.45 -12.57 8.73
CA GLY A 19 -3.11 -12.90 7.46
C GLY A 19 -3.12 -11.81 6.38
N PRO A 20 -3.43 -10.53 6.68
CA PRO A 20 -3.52 -9.48 5.66
C PRO A 20 -2.22 -9.27 4.87
N SER A 21 -1.06 -9.40 5.53
CA SER A 21 0.26 -9.25 4.88
C SER A 21 0.58 -10.39 3.91
N PHE A 22 -0.02 -11.56 4.08
CA PHE A 22 0.09 -12.68 3.13
C PHE A 22 -0.92 -12.55 1.99
N VAL A 23 -2.18 -12.27 2.33
CA VAL A 23 -3.29 -12.21 1.36
C VAL A 23 -3.05 -11.14 0.29
N ILE A 24 -2.47 -10.00 0.67
CA ILE A 24 -2.27 -8.90 -0.28
C ILE A 24 -1.29 -9.25 -1.41
N ARG A 25 -0.29 -10.12 -1.15
CA ARG A 25 0.63 -10.58 -2.19
C ARG A 25 -0.09 -11.44 -3.20
N SER A 26 -0.82 -12.46 -2.74
CA SER A 26 -1.61 -13.33 -3.63
C SER A 26 -2.72 -12.56 -4.37
N LEU A 27 -3.34 -11.57 -3.71
CA LEU A 27 -4.33 -10.71 -4.36
C LEU A 27 -3.71 -9.87 -5.48
N ALA A 28 -2.57 -9.23 -5.20
CA ALA A 28 -1.89 -8.40 -6.18
C ALA A 28 -1.40 -9.22 -7.39
N GLU A 29 -0.82 -10.39 -7.13
CA GLU A 29 -0.41 -11.34 -8.18
C GLU A 29 -1.61 -11.80 -9.03
N GLY A 30 -2.72 -12.18 -8.40
CA GLY A 30 -3.93 -12.63 -9.09
C GLY A 30 -4.59 -11.55 -9.95
N LEU A 31 -4.64 -10.31 -9.45
CA LEU A 31 -5.13 -9.16 -10.22
C LEU A 31 -4.21 -8.82 -11.39
N ASN A 32 -2.90 -8.89 -11.18
CA ASN A 32 -1.93 -8.70 -12.25
C ASN A 32 -2.06 -9.76 -13.35
N ALA A 33 -2.25 -11.02 -12.98
CA ALA A 33 -2.54 -12.10 -13.92
C ALA A 33 -3.86 -11.91 -14.68
N ALA A 34 -4.82 -11.17 -14.12
CA ALA A 34 -6.08 -10.81 -14.75
C ALA A 34 -5.99 -9.54 -15.64
N GLY A 35 -4.79 -8.96 -15.82
CA GLY A 35 -4.56 -7.81 -16.70
C GLY A 35 -4.75 -6.44 -16.03
N VAL A 36 -4.79 -6.38 -14.70
CA VAL A 36 -4.79 -5.13 -13.92
C VAL A 36 -3.34 -4.74 -13.63
N GLU A 37 -2.96 -3.48 -13.85
CA GLU A 37 -1.67 -2.98 -13.40
C GLU A 37 -1.73 -2.71 -11.89
N VAL A 38 -1.05 -3.53 -11.10
CA VAL A 38 -1.10 -3.46 -9.64
C VAL A 38 0.18 -2.92 -9.06
N GLN A 39 0.05 -1.95 -8.15
CA GLN A 39 1.14 -1.54 -7.27
C GLN A 39 0.70 -1.63 -5.81
N VAL A 40 1.64 -1.84 -4.91
CA VAL A 40 1.39 -1.91 -3.46
C VAL A 40 2.28 -0.91 -2.74
N ALA A 41 1.71 -0.04 -1.92
CA ALA A 41 2.44 0.84 -1.02
C ALA A 41 2.24 0.41 0.43
N ALA A 42 3.35 0.23 1.15
CA ALA A 42 3.36 -0.17 2.54
C ALA A 42 4.47 0.50 3.34
N THR A 43 4.44 0.37 4.67
CA THR A 43 5.60 0.69 5.49
C THR A 43 6.52 -0.52 5.67
N ASP A 44 7.73 -0.27 6.15
CA ASP A 44 8.69 -1.27 6.59
C ASP A 44 8.35 -1.88 7.97
N ASP A 45 7.14 -1.65 8.48
CA ASP A 45 6.73 -2.19 9.76
C ASP A 45 6.78 -3.72 9.79
N ASN A 46 7.43 -4.26 10.84
CA ASN A 46 7.43 -5.69 11.16
C ASN A 46 7.34 -5.86 12.68
N GLY A 47 6.33 -5.25 13.31
CA GLY A 47 6.11 -5.34 14.76
C GLY A 47 7.19 -4.60 15.58
N PRO A 48 7.90 -5.27 16.51
CA PRO A 48 9.06 -4.67 17.19
C PRO A 48 10.20 -4.33 16.23
N GLY A 49 10.37 -5.13 15.18
CA GLY A 49 11.43 -4.98 14.19
C GLY A 49 11.05 -4.08 13.00
N ARG A 50 11.78 -4.25 11.90
CA ARG A 50 11.53 -3.67 10.58
C ARG A 50 11.72 -4.74 9.50
N LEU A 51 11.05 -4.59 8.37
CA LEU A 51 11.30 -5.38 7.19
C LEU A 51 12.66 -4.97 6.57
N PRO A 52 13.52 -5.92 6.18
CA PRO A 52 14.76 -5.62 5.48
C PRO A 52 14.48 -5.39 3.98
N VAL A 53 13.84 -4.27 3.66
CA VAL A 53 13.41 -3.91 2.30
C VAL A 53 14.00 -2.57 1.87
N GLU A 54 14.17 -2.38 0.57
CA GLU A 54 14.64 -1.10 0.03
C GLU A 54 13.53 -0.04 0.14
N LEU A 55 13.86 1.12 0.72
CA LEU A 55 12.90 2.17 1.02
C LEU A 55 12.89 3.27 -0.05
N GLY A 56 11.71 3.78 -0.37
CA GLY A 56 11.50 4.92 -1.27
C GLY A 56 11.77 4.61 -2.75
N ARG A 57 11.97 3.35 -3.10
CA ARG A 57 12.24 2.87 -4.47
C ARG A 57 11.27 1.73 -4.82
N PRO A 58 10.95 1.56 -6.12
CA PRO A 58 10.11 0.46 -6.56
C PRO A 58 10.89 -0.85 -6.44
N VAL A 59 10.24 -1.87 -5.87
CA VAL A 59 10.74 -3.24 -5.79
C VAL A 59 9.80 -4.11 -6.61
N GLU A 60 10.30 -4.70 -7.69
CA GLU A 60 9.52 -5.60 -8.55
C GLU A 60 9.55 -7.03 -7.98
N GLU A 61 8.38 -7.59 -7.71
CA GLU A 61 8.24 -8.98 -7.26
C GLU A 61 7.03 -9.61 -7.95
N ARG A 62 7.26 -10.71 -8.69
CA ARG A 62 6.20 -11.50 -9.36
C ARG A 62 5.25 -10.66 -10.24
N GLY A 63 5.80 -9.63 -10.89
CA GLY A 63 5.06 -8.74 -11.79
C GLY A 63 4.25 -7.65 -11.09
N VAL A 64 4.46 -7.46 -9.78
CA VAL A 64 3.84 -6.38 -8.99
C VAL A 64 4.94 -5.45 -8.49
N THR A 65 4.70 -4.13 -8.60
CA THR A 65 5.58 -3.11 -8.03
C THR A 65 5.23 -2.84 -6.57
N TYR A 66 6.20 -2.98 -5.68
CA TYR A 66 6.08 -2.65 -4.26
C TYR A 66 6.84 -1.38 -3.92
N TRP A 67 6.24 -0.54 -3.09
CA TRP A 67 6.81 0.67 -2.54
C TRP A 67 6.83 0.58 -1.02
N TYR A 68 8.02 0.65 -0.43
CA TYR A 68 8.20 0.62 1.01
C TYR A 68 8.65 1.96 1.56
N PHE A 69 8.09 2.34 2.71
CA PHE A 69 8.42 3.59 3.39
C PHE A 69 8.73 3.34 4.86
N PRO A 70 9.62 4.11 5.49
CA PRO A 70 9.92 3.92 6.90
C PRO A 70 8.69 4.27 7.75
N ARG A 71 8.30 3.40 8.69
CA ARG A 71 7.43 3.79 9.79
C ARG A 71 8.23 4.64 10.78
N GLN A 72 7.63 5.71 11.23
CA GLN A 72 8.17 6.68 12.19
C GLN A 72 7.62 6.46 13.61
N THR A 73 6.48 5.78 13.77
CA THR A 73 5.91 5.43 15.08
C THR A 73 5.56 3.96 15.16
N SER A 74 5.57 3.40 16.36
CA SER A 74 5.34 1.96 16.55
C SER A 74 3.87 1.57 16.67
N PHE A 75 3.09 2.37 17.40
CA PHE A 75 1.69 2.06 17.72
C PHE A 75 0.78 2.23 16.50
N TYR A 76 0.81 3.38 15.83
CA TYR A 76 -0.01 3.67 14.64
C TYR A 76 0.72 3.50 13.31
N GLN A 77 1.98 3.09 13.32
CA GLN A 77 2.77 2.85 12.10
C GLN A 77 2.81 4.09 11.18
N ALA A 78 2.92 5.29 11.77
CA ALA A 78 2.85 6.53 11.01
C ALA A 78 4.01 6.68 10.04
N SER A 79 3.78 7.24 8.85
CA SER A 79 4.83 7.44 7.85
C SER A 79 4.54 8.67 6.98
N ALA A 80 5.13 9.80 7.34
CA ALA A 80 5.11 11.01 6.52
C ALA A 80 5.70 10.79 5.10
N PRO A 81 6.76 9.97 4.91
CA PRO A 81 7.25 9.65 3.56
C PRO A 81 6.20 8.94 2.68
N LEU A 82 5.44 7.99 3.25
CA LEU A 82 4.32 7.34 2.55
C LEU A 82 3.26 8.37 2.15
N SER A 83 2.82 9.24 3.07
CA SER A 83 1.84 10.28 2.76
C SER A 83 2.33 11.25 1.69
N GLY A 84 3.59 11.67 1.74
CA GLY A 84 4.18 12.54 0.73
C GLY A 84 4.24 11.89 -0.64
N TRP A 85 4.56 10.58 -0.70
CA TRP A 85 4.53 9.83 -1.94
C TRP A 85 3.10 9.66 -2.48
N LEU A 86 2.14 9.28 -1.62
CA LEU A 86 0.72 9.16 -1.98
C LEU A 86 0.20 10.48 -2.57
N TRP A 87 0.48 11.60 -1.92
CA TRP A 87 0.10 12.92 -2.42
C TRP A 87 0.58 13.15 -3.85
N ARG A 88 1.81 12.76 -4.18
CA ARG A 88 2.37 12.97 -5.53
C ARG A 88 1.88 11.95 -6.56
N GLN A 89 1.60 10.71 -6.16
CA GLN A 89 1.41 9.60 -7.10
C GLN A 89 -0.05 9.15 -7.27
N VAL A 90 -0.93 9.37 -6.28
CA VAL A 90 -2.26 8.73 -6.27
C VAL A 90 -3.11 9.04 -7.51
N ALA A 91 -2.96 10.23 -8.09
CA ALA A 91 -3.71 10.67 -9.27
C ALA A 91 -3.31 9.93 -10.57
N LYS A 92 -2.30 9.05 -10.52
CA LYS A 92 -1.89 8.18 -11.63
C LYS A 92 -2.65 6.85 -11.66
N PHE A 93 -3.45 6.56 -10.64
CA PHE A 93 -4.20 5.32 -10.50
C PHE A 93 -5.68 5.58 -10.72
N ASP A 94 -6.37 4.59 -11.28
CA ASP A 94 -7.81 4.63 -11.51
C ASP A 94 -8.59 4.33 -10.21
N LEU A 95 -7.99 3.55 -9.31
CA LEU A 95 -8.58 3.12 -8.04
C LEU A 95 -7.51 2.90 -6.97
N VAL A 96 -7.83 3.26 -5.72
CA VAL A 96 -7.03 2.88 -4.54
C VAL A 96 -7.77 1.89 -3.66
N HIS A 97 -7.16 0.74 -3.40
CA HIS A 97 -7.67 -0.25 -2.46
C HIS A 97 -6.91 -0.14 -1.14
N ILE A 98 -7.58 0.40 -0.12
CA ILE A 98 -7.03 0.68 1.19
C ILE A 98 -7.31 -0.49 2.11
N HIS A 99 -6.30 -0.96 2.84
CA HIS A 99 -6.39 -2.09 3.76
C HIS A 99 -6.18 -1.65 5.22
N ALA A 100 -6.92 -2.29 6.13
CA ALA A 100 -6.98 -2.01 7.58
C ALA A 100 -7.72 -0.70 7.95
N LEU A 101 -8.00 -0.53 9.24
CA LEU A 101 -8.63 0.69 9.80
C LEU A 101 -7.79 1.37 10.88
N PHE A 102 -7.20 0.60 11.80
CA PHE A 102 -6.58 1.12 13.02
C PHE A 102 -5.09 1.44 12.85
N SER A 103 -4.73 2.09 11.75
CA SER A 103 -3.35 2.51 11.47
C SER A 103 -3.31 3.79 10.65
N PHE A 104 -2.15 4.43 10.60
CA PHE A 104 -1.99 5.71 9.91
C PHE A 104 -2.17 5.61 8.39
N ALA A 105 -1.63 4.56 7.76
CA ALA A 105 -1.66 4.40 6.30
C ALA A 105 -3.07 4.46 5.69
N PRO A 106 -4.09 3.72 6.17
CA PRO A 106 -5.43 3.78 5.61
C PRO A 106 -6.11 5.13 5.78
N VAL A 107 -5.91 5.80 6.93
CA VAL A 107 -6.45 7.14 7.18
C VAL A 107 -5.82 8.16 6.23
N ALA A 108 -4.49 8.16 6.12
CA ALA A 108 -3.77 9.05 5.23
C ALA A 108 -4.17 8.82 3.76
N ALA A 109 -4.26 7.56 3.32
CA ALA A 109 -4.67 7.21 1.97
C ALA A 109 -6.09 7.70 1.66
N GLY A 110 -7.07 7.45 2.54
CA GLY A 110 -8.45 7.88 2.30
C GLY A 110 -8.58 9.41 2.21
N LEU A 111 -7.93 10.14 3.11
CA LEU A 111 -7.89 11.61 3.09
C LEU A 111 -7.27 12.15 1.79
N ILE A 112 -6.14 11.58 1.37
CA ILE A 112 -5.43 12.00 0.17
C ILE A 112 -6.22 11.65 -1.10
N CYS A 113 -6.81 10.46 -1.19
CA CYS A 113 -7.66 10.07 -2.31
C CYS A 113 -8.85 11.02 -2.45
N ARG A 114 -9.54 11.33 -1.34
CA ARG A 114 -10.63 12.30 -1.30
C ARG A 114 -10.18 13.69 -1.77
N ALA A 115 -9.04 14.17 -1.28
CA ALA A 115 -8.50 15.48 -1.66
C ALA A 115 -8.06 15.55 -3.14
N ARG A 116 -7.66 14.41 -3.73
CA ARG A 116 -7.21 14.31 -5.13
C ARG A 116 -8.30 13.85 -6.10
N GLY A 117 -9.51 13.58 -5.63
CA GLY A 117 -10.63 13.11 -6.46
C GLY A 117 -10.44 11.69 -7.02
N VAL A 118 -9.61 10.86 -6.38
CA VAL A 118 -9.36 9.49 -6.82
C VAL A 118 -10.32 8.54 -6.10
N PRO A 119 -11.06 7.67 -6.82
CA PRO A 119 -11.91 6.66 -6.22
C PRO A 119 -11.11 5.72 -5.30
N TYR A 120 -11.69 5.36 -4.15
CA TYR A 120 -11.06 4.39 -3.25
C TYR A 120 -12.07 3.46 -2.58
N ILE A 121 -11.62 2.25 -2.27
CA ILE A 121 -12.34 1.24 -1.50
C ILE A 121 -11.56 1.00 -0.21
N VAL A 122 -12.25 0.87 0.91
CA VAL A 122 -11.64 0.50 2.19
C VAL A 122 -12.03 -0.92 2.53
N ARG A 123 -11.03 -1.79 2.66
CA ARG A 123 -11.17 -3.14 3.20
C ARG A 123 -10.62 -3.15 4.64
N PRO A 124 -11.50 -3.12 5.65
CA PRO A 124 -11.08 -2.96 7.03
C PRO A 124 -10.34 -4.18 7.64
N LEU A 125 -10.42 -5.34 6.98
CA LEU A 125 -9.86 -6.63 7.39
C LEU A 125 -8.64 -7.01 6.56
#